data_AF-A0A3N4ZWP7-F1
#
_entry.id   AF-A0A3N4ZWP7-F1
#
_cell.length_a   1.000
_cell.length_b   1.000
_cell.length_c   1.000
_cell.angle_alpha   90.00
_cell.angle_beta   90.00
_cell.angle_gamma   90.00
#
_symmetry.space_group_name_H-M   'P 1'
#
loop_
_entity.id
_entity.type
_entity.pdbx_description
1 polymer ?
#
loop_
_entity_poly.entity_id
_entity_poly.type
_entity_poly.pdbx_seq_one_letter_code
_entity_poly.pdbx_strand_id
1 'polypeptide(L)'
;MRTRTTTAGLAATLAALLALTGCSSSDGGPHAAASTPAAAPAPVQGGGSGYEGPRPQDQNLLAWTGDPNDAGHVTAQSAAGVGGRITLVRIGLREQITWSNIWLGLAGVDANARLSDCYLGVYDATGKLVASTADISPQLMTDAVAKPLPLTKPFTAAPGTYFIALLLNGNWAANALTLKATGAGISVNAGLTPPALRYSTVLTGQTSLPPALNLAEQSTSTINTGWGSQWYGIS
;
A
#
# COMPACT_ATOMS: atom_id res chain seq x y z
N MET A 1 60.51 -25.14 -7.39
CA MET A 1 61.18 -24.60 -8.61
C MET A 1 60.50 -23.28 -8.99
N ARG A 2 61.20 -22.33 -9.63
CA ARG A 2 60.63 -21.06 -10.15
C ARG A 2 59.68 -21.37 -11.36
N THR A 3 58.78 -20.50 -11.84
CA THR A 3 58.97 -19.07 -12.17
C THR A 3 57.65 -18.28 -12.27
N ARG A 4 57.70 -16.95 -12.05
CA ARG A 4 56.62 -15.96 -12.31
C ARG A 4 56.63 -15.49 -13.77
N THR A 5 55.52 -14.92 -14.27
CA THR A 5 55.51 -13.69 -15.12
C THR A 5 54.23 -12.89 -14.84
N THR A 6 54.27 -11.56 -15.03
CA THR A 6 53.27 -10.56 -14.61
C THR A 6 53.05 -9.46 -15.66
N THR A 7 51.84 -8.93 -15.77
CA THR A 7 51.49 -7.53 -16.15
C THR A 7 50.03 -7.23 -15.71
N ALA A 8 49.48 -6.04 -15.98
CA ALA A 8 49.66 -4.80 -15.23
C ALA A 8 49.07 -3.59 -15.99
N GLY A 9 48.28 -2.74 -15.32
CA GLY A 9 47.75 -1.47 -15.86
C GLY A 9 46.21 -1.43 -15.95
N LEU A 10 45.52 -0.31 -15.65
CA LEU A 10 45.96 1.00 -15.13
C LEU A 10 44.98 1.50 -14.06
N ALA A 11 45.50 2.30 -13.12
CA ALA A 11 44.71 3.13 -12.22
C ALA A 11 44.68 4.58 -12.72
N ALA A 12 43.60 5.31 -12.41
CA ALA A 12 43.54 6.76 -12.59
C ALA A 12 42.94 7.40 -11.33
N THR A 13 43.82 7.89 -10.45
CA THR A 13 43.49 8.81 -9.37
C THR A 13 43.53 10.25 -9.89
N LEU A 14 42.58 11.09 -9.49
CA LEU A 14 42.73 12.54 -9.52
C LEU A 14 42.34 13.10 -8.15
N ALA A 15 43.16 13.99 -7.61
CA ALA A 15 43.03 14.51 -6.25
C ALA A 15 43.45 15.99 -6.20
N ALA A 16 43.02 16.67 -5.13
CA ALA A 16 43.50 18.00 -4.69
C ALA A 16 43.09 19.18 -5.62
N LEU A 17 42.96 20.44 -5.18
CA LEU A 17 42.91 21.12 -3.86
C LEU A 17 42.19 22.47 -4.15
N LEU A 18 41.55 23.20 -3.24
CA LEU A 18 42.15 24.02 -2.17
C LEU A 18 41.03 24.74 -1.39
N ALA A 19 41.32 25.12 -0.14
CA ALA A 19 40.40 25.81 0.76
C ALA A 19 40.44 27.34 0.62
N LEU A 20 39.41 28.01 1.14
CA LEU A 20 39.57 29.35 1.74
C LEU A 20 38.67 29.49 2.98
N THR A 21 39.35 29.79 4.09
CA THR A 21 38.83 30.09 5.42
C THR A 21 38.25 31.50 5.50
N GLY A 22 37.26 31.72 6.38
CA GLY A 22 36.82 33.06 6.77
C GLY A 22 35.92 33.03 8.01
N CYS A 23 36.45 33.41 9.16
CA CYS A 23 35.69 33.51 10.41
C CYS A 23 34.98 34.88 10.55
N SER A 24 34.00 34.93 11.45
CA SER A 24 33.13 36.08 11.73
C SER A 24 33.83 37.35 12.23
N SER A 25 33.21 38.50 11.97
CA SER A 25 33.31 39.71 12.80
C SER A 25 31.96 40.44 12.86
N SER A 26 31.68 41.06 14.01
CA SER A 26 30.46 41.84 14.29
C SER A 26 30.71 43.35 14.24
N ASP A 27 29.60 44.10 14.32
CA ASP A 27 29.46 45.53 14.66
C ASP A 27 29.68 46.61 13.57
N GLY A 28 28.75 47.59 13.58
CA GLY A 28 28.89 48.90 12.92
C GLY A 28 27.92 49.18 11.75
N GLY A 29 26.81 49.89 12.01
CA GLY A 29 25.98 50.52 10.96
C GLY A 29 26.57 51.86 10.46
N PRO A 30 25.82 52.70 9.70
CA PRO A 30 24.35 52.69 9.55
C PRO A 30 23.79 52.95 8.11
N HIS A 31 22.46 52.87 8.01
CA HIS A 31 21.58 53.42 6.95
C HIS A 31 21.71 52.94 5.49
N ALA A 32 20.91 51.93 5.15
CA ALA A 32 20.19 51.86 3.87
C ALA A 32 18.73 51.39 4.13
N ALA A 33 17.79 51.77 3.26
CA ALA A 33 16.35 51.76 3.58
C ALA A 33 15.75 50.36 3.81
N ALA A 34 14.76 50.28 4.70
CA ALA A 34 14.02 49.07 4.98
C ALA A 34 13.13 48.67 3.79
N SER A 35 13.51 47.62 3.06
CA SER A 35 12.59 46.89 2.19
C SER A 35 11.74 45.94 3.04
N THR A 36 10.44 46.24 3.19
CA THR A 36 9.48 45.32 3.81
C THR A 36 9.57 43.98 3.10
N PRO A 37 9.82 42.85 3.79
CA PRO A 37 9.75 41.55 3.15
C PRO A 37 8.32 41.34 2.68
N ALA A 38 8.15 41.05 1.38
CA ALA A 38 6.84 40.73 0.83
C ALA A 38 6.26 39.55 1.62
N ALA A 39 5.04 39.71 2.13
CA ALA A 39 4.36 38.65 2.87
C ALA A 39 4.33 37.39 1.99
N ALA A 40 4.84 36.27 2.51
CA ALA A 40 4.78 35.00 1.81
C ALA A 40 3.29 34.72 1.47
N PRO A 41 2.98 34.34 0.21
CA PRO A 41 1.60 34.04 -0.15
C PRO A 41 1.09 32.95 0.78
N ALA A 42 -0.09 33.17 1.37
CA ALA A 42 -0.71 32.18 2.24
C ALA A 42 -0.80 30.85 1.48
N PRO A 43 -0.48 29.70 2.13
CA PRO A 43 -0.60 28.41 1.47
C PRO A 43 -2.04 28.25 0.98
N VAL A 44 -2.18 28.02 -0.32
CA VAL A 44 -3.50 27.79 -0.93
C VAL A 44 -4.07 26.53 -0.31
N GLN A 45 -4.96 26.69 0.66
CA GLN A 45 -5.79 25.59 1.14
C GLN A 45 -6.66 25.18 -0.05
N GLY A 46 -6.30 24.06 -0.67
CA GLY A 46 -7.05 23.44 -1.75
C GLY A 46 -8.39 22.94 -1.23
N GLY A 47 -9.36 23.85 -1.08
CA GLY A 47 -10.75 23.56 -0.73
C GLY A 47 -11.50 22.89 -1.87
N GLY A 48 -10.99 21.75 -2.33
CA GLY A 48 -11.75 20.82 -3.17
C GLY A 48 -12.47 19.83 -2.28
N SER A 49 -13.77 19.63 -2.51
CA SER A 49 -14.55 18.51 -1.96
C SER A 49 -14.21 17.20 -2.66
N GLY A 50 -12.92 16.91 -2.78
CA GLY A 50 -12.37 15.71 -3.39
C GLY A 50 -11.90 14.75 -2.31
N TYR A 51 -11.84 13.46 -2.65
CA TYR A 51 -11.20 12.45 -1.82
C TYR A 51 -9.79 12.89 -1.42
N GLU A 52 -9.60 13.21 -0.14
CA GLU A 52 -8.27 13.40 0.41
C GLU A 52 -7.66 12.02 0.69
N GLY A 53 -6.46 11.80 0.15
CA GLY A 53 -5.75 10.54 0.28
C GLY A 53 -5.38 10.19 1.73
N PRO A 54 -4.70 9.04 1.92
CA PRO A 54 -4.17 8.66 3.23
C PRO A 54 -3.40 9.81 3.87
N ARG A 55 -3.59 10.02 5.18
CA ARG A 55 -2.91 11.07 5.96
C ARG A 55 -1.94 10.45 6.97
N PRO A 56 -0.90 11.19 7.43
CA PRO A 56 0.00 10.74 8.50
C PRO A 56 -0.71 10.18 9.73
N GLN A 57 -1.80 10.85 10.15
CA GLN A 57 -2.55 10.49 11.35
C GLN A 57 -3.25 9.14 11.23
N ASP A 58 -3.54 8.66 10.01
CA ASP A 58 -4.11 7.33 9.80
C ASP A 58 -3.12 6.21 10.16
N GLN A 59 -1.82 6.52 10.16
CA GLN A 59 -0.73 5.60 10.51
C GLN A 59 -0.11 5.92 11.90
N ASN A 60 -0.79 6.70 12.74
CA ASN A 60 -0.26 7.24 14.01
C ASN A 60 1.03 8.10 13.83
N LEU A 61 1.24 8.67 12.65
CA LEU A 61 2.37 9.54 12.33
C LEU A 61 1.95 11.00 12.40
N LEU A 62 2.87 11.88 12.82
CA LEU A 62 2.61 13.33 12.92
C LEU A 62 2.74 14.03 11.56
N ALA A 63 3.69 13.59 10.74
CA ALA A 63 3.97 14.08 9.40
C ALA A 63 4.71 13.00 8.59
N TRP A 64 4.71 13.13 7.26
CA TRP A 64 5.57 12.36 6.36
C TRP A 64 5.94 13.20 5.13
N THR A 65 6.96 12.78 4.38
CA THR A 65 7.32 13.38 3.08
C THR A 65 6.52 12.82 1.90
N GLY A 66 5.83 11.69 2.11
CA GLY A 66 4.95 10.98 1.18
C GLY A 66 4.33 9.78 1.89
N ASP A 67 3.31 9.15 1.31
CA ASP A 67 2.68 7.98 1.92
C ASP A 67 3.69 6.82 2.02
N PRO A 68 3.90 6.20 3.21
CA PRO A 68 4.71 4.99 3.38
C PRO A 68 4.36 3.81 2.47
N ASN A 69 3.16 3.80 1.88
CA ASN A 69 2.79 2.88 0.80
C ASN A 69 3.66 3.05 -0.47
N ASP A 70 4.05 4.29 -0.79
CA ASP A 70 4.71 4.63 -2.05
C ASP A 70 6.24 4.44 -1.97
N ALA A 71 6.76 4.11 -0.79
CA ALA A 71 8.19 4.02 -0.47
C ALA A 71 8.95 2.83 -1.10
N GLY A 72 8.33 2.09 -2.03
CA GLY A 72 8.95 1.01 -2.77
C GLY A 72 7.95 0.10 -3.49
N HIS A 73 8.20 -0.20 -4.77
CA HIS A 73 7.37 -1.11 -5.56
C HIS A 73 8.02 -2.47 -5.74
N VAL A 74 7.33 -3.51 -5.29
CA VAL A 74 7.53 -4.89 -5.77
C VAL A 74 6.20 -5.32 -6.38
N THR A 75 6.21 -5.89 -7.59
CA THR A 75 5.03 -6.55 -8.15
C THR A 75 4.62 -7.66 -7.19
N ALA A 76 3.34 -7.73 -6.78
CA ALA A 76 2.90 -8.68 -5.78
C ALA A 76 3.23 -10.12 -6.20
N GLN A 77 4.20 -10.72 -5.50
CA GLN A 77 4.62 -12.08 -5.73
C GLN A 77 3.64 -13.01 -5.02
N SER A 78 2.91 -13.79 -5.82
CA SER A 78 2.00 -14.79 -5.28
C SER A 78 2.79 -15.99 -4.81
N ALA A 79 2.59 -16.35 -3.53
CA ALA A 79 2.88 -17.70 -3.08
C ALA A 79 2.02 -18.67 -3.92
N ALA A 80 2.55 -19.84 -4.24
CA ALA A 80 1.77 -20.90 -4.89
C ALA A 80 0.54 -21.27 -4.04
N GLY A 81 -0.49 -21.82 -4.71
CA GLY A 81 -1.78 -22.27 -4.18
C GLY A 81 -2.02 -22.10 -2.68
N VAL A 82 -2.75 -21.06 -2.30
CA VAL A 82 -3.00 -20.71 -0.91
C VAL A 82 -4.41 -21.14 -0.51
N GLY A 83 -4.51 -22.13 0.38
CA GLY A 83 -5.79 -22.60 0.91
C GLY A 83 -6.49 -21.53 1.75
N GLY A 84 -7.58 -20.99 1.21
CA GLY A 84 -8.58 -20.20 1.94
C GLY A 84 -8.05 -19.03 2.77
N ARG A 85 -7.12 -18.22 2.23
CA ARG A 85 -6.50 -17.12 2.99
C ARG A 85 -7.28 -15.83 2.83
N ILE A 86 -7.47 -15.14 3.96
CA ILE A 86 -8.02 -13.77 3.99
C ILE A 86 -6.89 -12.76 4.14
N THR A 87 -6.71 -11.93 3.11
CA THR A 87 -5.94 -10.68 3.18
C THR A 87 -6.88 -9.51 3.49
N LEU A 88 -6.39 -8.49 4.19
CA LEU A 88 -7.15 -7.30 4.59
C LEU A 88 -6.41 -6.03 4.19
N VAL A 89 -7.14 -5.09 3.59
CA VAL A 89 -6.68 -3.73 3.26
C VAL A 89 -7.60 -2.71 3.89
N ARG A 90 -7.06 -1.93 4.83
CA ARG A 90 -7.76 -0.90 5.59
C ARG A 90 -7.96 0.35 4.75
N ILE A 91 -9.17 0.89 4.77
CA ILE A 91 -9.57 2.12 4.10
C ILE A 91 -10.15 3.07 5.14
N GLY A 92 -9.58 4.28 5.22
CA GLY A 92 -10.15 5.39 5.97
C GLY A 92 -11.11 6.17 5.06
N LEU A 93 -12.41 6.10 5.35
CA LEU A 93 -13.44 6.82 4.63
C LEU A 93 -13.75 8.15 5.35
N ARG A 94 -13.63 9.27 4.64
CA ARG A 94 -13.82 10.63 5.20
C ARG A 94 -15.24 11.15 5.08
N GLU A 95 -16.01 10.65 4.12
CA GLU A 95 -17.34 11.15 3.74
C GLU A 95 -18.30 9.98 3.57
N GLN A 96 -19.60 10.22 3.70
CA GLN A 96 -20.60 9.17 3.48
C GLN A 96 -20.71 8.87 1.98
N ILE A 97 -20.41 7.63 1.57
CA ILE A 97 -20.53 7.19 0.18
C ILE A 97 -21.29 5.85 0.07
N THR A 98 -21.97 5.63 -1.04
CA THR A 98 -22.59 4.34 -1.35
C THR A 98 -21.61 3.44 -2.10
N TRP A 99 -21.42 2.22 -1.61
CA TRP A 99 -20.55 1.22 -2.20
C TRP A 99 -21.43 0.23 -2.96
N SER A 100 -21.16 0.05 -4.25
CA SER A 100 -21.86 -0.89 -5.14
C SER A 100 -20.92 -1.94 -5.74
N ASN A 101 -19.66 -1.57 -5.98
CA ASN A 101 -18.62 -2.41 -6.53
C ASN A 101 -17.31 -2.21 -5.77
N ILE A 102 -16.54 -3.29 -5.63
CA ILE A 102 -15.12 -3.23 -5.30
C ILE A 102 -14.34 -3.43 -6.60
N TRP A 103 -13.45 -2.52 -6.93
CA TRP A 103 -12.52 -2.69 -8.03
C TRP A 103 -11.27 -3.41 -7.54
N LEU A 104 -10.84 -4.46 -8.22
CA LEU A 104 -9.59 -5.19 -7.94
C LEU A 104 -8.67 -5.13 -9.17
N GLY A 105 -7.43 -4.72 -8.98
CA GLY A 105 -6.42 -4.73 -10.03
C GLY A 105 -5.84 -6.13 -10.22
N LEU A 106 -6.12 -6.78 -11.36
CA LEU A 106 -5.48 -8.03 -11.76
C LEU A 106 -4.30 -7.71 -12.70
N ALA A 107 -3.12 -8.24 -12.40
CA ALA A 107 -1.88 -7.97 -13.13
C ALA A 107 -1.38 -9.16 -13.95
N GLY A 108 -1.79 -10.38 -13.61
CA GLY A 108 -1.48 -11.60 -14.33
C GLY A 108 -2.42 -12.74 -13.96
N VAL A 109 -2.66 -13.63 -14.92
CA VAL A 109 -3.60 -14.76 -14.83
C VAL A 109 -2.81 -16.05 -15.06
N ASP A 110 -3.04 -17.06 -14.24
CA ASP A 110 -2.54 -18.41 -14.46
C ASP A 110 -3.62 -19.24 -15.18
N ALA A 111 -3.38 -19.60 -16.44
CA ALA A 111 -4.29 -20.44 -17.23
C ALA A 111 -4.51 -21.85 -16.63
N ASN A 112 -3.60 -22.31 -15.76
CA ASN A 112 -3.70 -23.59 -15.07
C ASN A 112 -4.27 -23.46 -13.66
N ALA A 113 -4.58 -22.25 -13.18
CA ALA A 113 -5.15 -22.08 -11.85
C ALA A 113 -6.52 -22.76 -11.74
N ARG A 114 -6.83 -23.17 -10.51
CA ARG A 114 -8.08 -23.80 -10.10
C ARG A 114 -8.54 -23.06 -8.85
N LEU A 115 -9.27 -21.97 -9.08
CA LEU A 115 -9.87 -21.14 -8.05
C LEU A 115 -11.30 -21.61 -7.77
N SER A 116 -11.68 -21.60 -6.50
CA SER A 116 -13.06 -21.76 -6.02
C SER A 116 -13.22 -20.92 -4.76
N ASP A 117 -14.45 -20.57 -4.39
CA ASP A 117 -14.75 -19.95 -3.10
C ASP A 117 -13.94 -18.66 -2.84
N CYS A 118 -13.71 -17.87 -3.88
CA CYS A 118 -12.99 -16.60 -3.79
C CYS A 118 -14.00 -15.47 -3.63
N TYR A 119 -13.78 -14.56 -2.69
CA TYR A 119 -14.75 -13.50 -2.37
C TYR A 119 -14.04 -12.21 -1.99
N LEU A 120 -14.66 -11.08 -2.34
CA LEU A 120 -14.36 -9.81 -1.70
C LEU A 120 -15.41 -9.48 -0.64
N GLY A 121 -14.96 -9.00 0.50
CA GLY A 121 -15.79 -8.58 1.62
C GLY A 121 -15.45 -7.16 2.05
N VAL A 122 -16.39 -6.49 2.70
CA VAL A 122 -16.15 -5.26 3.45
C VAL A 122 -16.47 -5.55 4.91
N TYR A 123 -15.50 -5.30 5.78
CA TYR A 123 -15.65 -5.35 7.23
C TYR A 123 -15.60 -3.92 7.80
N ASP A 124 -16.40 -3.65 8.83
CA ASP A 124 -16.29 -2.40 9.60
C ASP A 124 -15.15 -2.43 10.63
N ALA A 125 -14.95 -1.31 11.32
CA ALA A 125 -13.93 -1.17 12.36
C ALA A 125 -14.08 -2.12 13.56
N THR A 126 -15.24 -2.76 13.74
CA THR A 126 -15.46 -3.79 14.78
C THR A 126 -15.11 -5.19 14.28
N GLY A 127 -14.79 -5.34 12.99
CA GLY A 127 -14.55 -6.62 12.34
C GLY A 127 -15.83 -7.33 11.91
N LYS A 128 -16.98 -6.67 11.83
CA LYS A 128 -18.23 -7.27 11.33
C LYS A 128 -18.33 -7.13 9.81
N LEU A 129 -18.74 -8.21 9.12
CA LEU A 129 -18.99 -8.20 7.68
C LEU A 129 -20.23 -7.34 7.37
N VAL A 130 -20.08 -6.29 6.56
CA VAL A 130 -21.18 -5.40 6.15
C VAL A 130 -21.68 -5.65 4.73
N ALA A 131 -20.81 -6.13 3.84
CA ALA A 131 -21.17 -6.53 2.48
C ALA A 131 -20.14 -7.52 1.91
N SER A 132 -20.54 -8.31 0.91
CA SER A 132 -19.63 -9.17 0.13
C SER A 132 -20.08 -9.30 -1.32
N THR A 133 -19.16 -9.71 -2.19
CA THR A 133 -19.46 -10.18 -3.54
C THR A 133 -20.10 -11.57 -3.52
N ALA A 134 -20.57 -12.04 -4.67
CA ALA A 134 -20.70 -13.48 -4.96
C ALA A 134 -19.29 -14.12 -5.09
N ASP A 135 -19.22 -15.41 -5.43
CA ASP A 135 -17.94 -16.02 -5.79
C ASP A 135 -17.35 -15.31 -7.03
N ILE A 136 -16.11 -14.85 -6.91
CA ILE A 136 -15.37 -14.13 -7.96
C ILE A 136 -14.32 -15.02 -8.66
N SER A 137 -14.25 -16.32 -8.31
CA SER A 137 -13.30 -17.26 -8.91
C SER A 137 -13.32 -17.25 -10.46
N PRO A 138 -14.49 -17.25 -11.14
CA PRO A 138 -14.53 -17.13 -12.60
C PRO A 138 -13.91 -15.83 -13.14
N GLN A 139 -14.13 -14.70 -12.46
CA GLN A 139 -13.70 -13.36 -12.88
C GLN A 139 -12.18 -13.21 -12.75
N LEU A 140 -11.56 -13.84 -11.75
CA LEU A 140 -10.11 -13.90 -11.55
C LEU A 140 -9.38 -14.76 -12.60
N MET A 141 -10.12 -15.59 -13.35
CA MET A 141 -9.59 -16.44 -14.44
C MET A 141 -9.74 -15.79 -15.83
N THR A 142 -10.03 -14.49 -15.89
CA THR A 142 -10.16 -13.70 -17.14
C THR A 142 -9.15 -12.55 -17.17
N ASP A 143 -8.97 -11.90 -18.32
CA ASP A 143 -7.93 -10.89 -18.66
C ASP A 143 -7.36 -10.05 -17.49
N ALA A 144 -6.04 -9.83 -17.49
CA ALA A 144 -5.36 -9.01 -16.51
C ALA A 144 -5.69 -7.51 -16.65
N VAL A 145 -6.81 -7.09 -16.04
CA VAL A 145 -7.31 -5.71 -16.01
C VAL A 145 -7.87 -5.37 -14.62
N ALA A 146 -8.20 -4.09 -14.39
CA ALA A 146 -9.02 -3.71 -13.24
C ALA A 146 -10.43 -4.31 -13.40
N LYS A 147 -10.86 -5.17 -12.48
CA LYS A 147 -12.17 -5.83 -12.46
C LYS A 147 -13.12 -5.07 -11.53
N PRO A 148 -14.24 -4.51 -12.01
CA PRO A 148 -15.35 -4.14 -11.14
C PRO A 148 -16.05 -5.42 -10.66
N LEU A 149 -16.13 -5.62 -9.35
CA LEU A 149 -16.71 -6.80 -8.73
C LEU A 149 -17.89 -6.36 -7.86
N PRO A 150 -19.14 -6.64 -8.27
CA PRO A 150 -20.33 -6.10 -7.63
C PRO A 150 -20.58 -6.74 -6.26
N LEU A 151 -20.93 -5.91 -5.29
CA LEU A 151 -21.46 -6.37 -4.01
C LEU A 151 -22.84 -6.99 -4.24
N THR A 152 -23.12 -8.11 -3.57
CA THR A 152 -24.44 -8.77 -3.59
C THR A 152 -25.58 -7.85 -3.17
N LYS A 153 -25.27 -6.86 -2.33
CA LYS A 153 -26.15 -5.76 -1.96
C LYS A 153 -25.31 -4.49 -1.76
N PRO A 154 -25.58 -3.41 -2.52
CA PRO A 154 -25.00 -2.10 -2.25
C PRO A 154 -25.38 -1.59 -0.85
N PHE A 155 -24.47 -0.85 -0.21
CA PHE A 155 -24.71 -0.25 1.10
C PHE A 155 -24.11 1.15 1.18
N THR A 156 -24.65 1.98 2.07
CA THR A 156 -24.12 3.32 2.32
C THR A 156 -23.21 3.29 3.55
N ALA A 157 -21.93 3.54 3.35
CA ALA A 157 -20.92 3.59 4.40
C ALA A 157 -20.87 4.99 5.00
N ALA A 158 -20.86 5.09 6.33
CA ALA A 158 -20.61 6.35 7.04
C ALA A 158 -19.10 6.63 7.09
N PRO A 159 -18.66 7.88 7.37
CA PRO A 159 -17.25 8.16 7.65
C PRO A 159 -16.70 7.26 8.76
N GLY A 160 -15.50 6.70 8.56
CA GLY A 160 -14.91 5.74 9.49
C GLY A 160 -13.89 4.81 8.85
N THR A 161 -13.47 3.78 9.60
CA THR A 161 -12.53 2.76 9.13
C THR A 161 -13.27 1.53 8.64
N TYR A 162 -12.90 1.05 7.46
CA TYR A 162 -13.34 -0.22 6.88
C TYR A 162 -12.12 -1.06 6.47
N PHE A 163 -12.34 -2.35 6.24
CA PHE A 163 -11.35 -3.26 5.68
C PHE A 163 -11.95 -3.97 4.48
N ILE A 164 -11.32 -3.86 3.31
CA ILE A 164 -11.60 -4.76 2.18
C ILE A 164 -10.86 -6.06 2.45
N ALA A 165 -11.61 -7.15 2.49
CA ALA A 165 -11.08 -8.50 2.60
C ALA A 165 -11.07 -9.18 1.24
N LEU A 166 -9.97 -9.82 0.88
CA LEU A 166 -9.95 -10.83 -0.19
C LEU A 166 -9.76 -12.20 0.45
N LEU A 167 -10.80 -13.02 0.38
CA LEU A 167 -10.66 -14.46 0.50
C LEU A 167 -10.24 -14.99 -0.88
N LEU A 168 -9.03 -15.51 -0.96
CA LEU A 168 -8.53 -16.23 -2.13
C LEU A 168 -8.28 -17.70 -1.75
N ASN A 169 -8.83 -18.61 -2.55
CA ASN A 169 -8.76 -20.04 -2.32
C ASN A 169 -8.55 -20.79 -3.65
N GLY A 170 -7.81 -21.90 -3.58
CA GLY A 170 -7.50 -22.73 -4.75
C GLY A 170 -6.00 -22.94 -4.97
N ASN A 171 -5.64 -23.30 -6.21
CA ASN A 171 -4.27 -23.58 -6.62
C ASN A 171 -3.87 -22.76 -7.86
N TRP A 172 -2.62 -22.31 -7.89
CA TRP A 172 -1.97 -21.57 -8.99
C TRP A 172 -0.44 -21.68 -8.82
N ALA A 173 0.30 -21.52 -9.92
CA ALA A 173 1.75 -21.45 -9.89
C ALA A 173 2.22 -20.12 -9.26
N ALA A 174 3.29 -20.17 -8.45
CA ALA A 174 3.87 -18.99 -7.83
C ALA A 174 4.21 -17.92 -8.89
N ASN A 175 3.83 -16.67 -8.62
CA ASN A 175 3.97 -15.51 -9.51
C ASN A 175 3.19 -15.56 -10.84
N ALA A 176 2.31 -16.54 -11.07
CA ALA A 176 1.50 -16.61 -12.30
C ALA A 176 0.17 -15.84 -12.15
N LEU A 177 -0.64 -16.19 -11.14
CA LEU A 177 -1.76 -15.36 -10.70
C LEU A 177 -1.21 -14.19 -9.88
N THR A 178 -1.28 -12.95 -10.39
CA THR A 178 -0.72 -11.78 -9.71
C THR A 178 -1.72 -10.63 -9.62
N LEU A 179 -1.79 -10.02 -8.43
CA LEU A 179 -2.66 -8.89 -8.14
C LEU A 179 -1.82 -7.60 -8.22
N LYS A 180 -2.42 -6.49 -8.62
CA LYS A 180 -1.73 -5.19 -8.62
C LYS A 180 -1.55 -4.75 -7.18
N ALA A 181 -0.31 -4.55 -6.73
CA ALA A 181 -0.02 -3.98 -5.42
C ALA A 181 0.07 -2.45 -5.48
N THR A 182 -0.33 -1.77 -4.40
CA THR A 182 -0.10 -0.32 -4.21
C THR A 182 1.31 -0.02 -3.69
N GLY A 183 1.92 -0.98 -2.99
CA GLY A 183 3.24 -0.87 -2.37
C GLY A 183 3.62 -2.22 -1.77
N ALA A 184 4.90 -2.47 -1.52
CA ALA A 184 5.34 -3.73 -0.91
C ALA A 184 6.60 -3.50 -0.05
N GLY A 185 6.44 -3.51 1.27
CA GLY A 185 7.55 -3.30 2.20
C GLY A 185 7.12 -3.12 3.65
N ILE A 186 8.11 -3.00 4.53
CA ILE A 186 7.92 -2.82 5.99
C ILE A 186 7.29 -1.48 6.37
N SER A 187 7.39 -0.47 5.49
CA SER A 187 6.90 0.90 5.72
C SER A 187 5.38 1.01 5.72
N VAL A 188 4.66 0.12 5.04
CA VAL A 188 3.22 0.27 4.77
C VAL A 188 2.33 0.18 6.02
N ASN A 189 2.89 -0.29 7.13
CA ASN A 189 2.29 -0.38 8.46
C ASN A 189 3.11 0.41 9.51
N ALA A 190 3.89 1.43 9.10
CA ALA A 190 4.66 2.25 10.04
C ALA A 190 3.74 2.85 11.11
N GLY A 191 4.11 2.75 12.40
CA GLY A 191 3.30 3.24 13.51
C GLY A 191 2.03 2.44 13.82
N LEU A 192 1.76 1.34 13.11
CA LEU A 192 0.55 0.53 13.24
C LEU A 192 0.82 -0.86 13.86
N THR A 193 -0.12 -1.28 14.69
CA THR A 193 -0.25 -2.65 15.24
C THR A 193 -1.68 -3.14 15.01
N PRO A 194 -1.98 -4.45 15.15
CA PRO A 194 -3.37 -4.92 15.24
C PRO A 194 -4.14 -4.15 16.33
N PRO A 195 -5.44 -3.86 16.16
CA PRO A 195 -6.31 -4.16 15.00
C PRO A 195 -6.24 -3.14 13.85
N ALA A 196 -5.26 -2.24 13.88
CA ALA A 196 -5.20 -1.07 13.02
C ALA A 196 -4.25 -1.19 11.82
N LEU A 197 -3.72 -2.38 11.49
CA LEU A 197 -2.80 -2.54 10.37
C LEU A 197 -3.46 -2.11 9.04
N ARG A 198 -2.72 -1.39 8.20
CA ARG A 198 -3.21 -0.92 6.90
C ARG A 198 -3.31 -2.06 5.89
N TYR A 199 -2.34 -2.96 5.93
CA TYR A 199 -2.28 -4.17 5.14
C TYR A 199 -2.04 -5.34 6.11
N SER A 200 -2.72 -6.48 5.94
CA SER A 200 -2.53 -7.65 6.81
C SER A 200 -3.16 -8.93 6.25
N THR A 201 -2.95 -10.04 6.97
CA THR A 201 -3.73 -11.28 6.84
C THR A 201 -4.21 -11.72 8.21
N VAL A 202 -5.36 -12.40 8.29
CA VAL A 202 -5.95 -12.81 9.58
C VAL A 202 -6.27 -14.31 9.67
N LEU A 203 -6.78 -14.93 8.59
CA LEU A 203 -7.20 -16.34 8.59
C LEU A 203 -6.71 -17.10 7.35
N THR A 204 -6.70 -18.43 7.47
CA THR A 204 -6.42 -19.41 6.41
C THR A 204 -7.42 -20.56 6.44
N GLY A 205 -7.49 -21.38 5.39
CA GLY A 205 -8.38 -22.55 5.31
C GLY A 205 -9.88 -22.23 5.21
N GLN A 206 -10.25 -20.99 4.89
CA GLN A 206 -11.63 -20.55 4.75
C GLN A 206 -12.21 -20.89 3.35
N THR A 207 -13.49 -21.27 3.30
CA THR A 207 -14.27 -21.42 2.05
C THR A 207 -15.43 -20.41 1.97
N SER A 208 -15.51 -19.48 2.92
CA SER A 208 -16.41 -18.32 2.87
C SER A 208 -15.86 -17.22 3.77
N LEU A 209 -16.34 -15.99 3.59
CA LEU A 209 -15.99 -14.87 4.47
C LEU A 209 -16.76 -15.00 5.79
N PRO A 210 -16.08 -15.08 6.96
CA PRO A 210 -16.75 -15.15 8.25
C PRO A 210 -17.62 -13.90 8.50
N PRO A 211 -18.77 -14.02 9.20
CA PRO A 211 -19.62 -12.87 9.52
C PRO A 211 -18.94 -11.86 10.46
N ALA A 212 -17.90 -12.28 11.19
CA ALA A 212 -17.02 -11.42 11.96
C ALA A 212 -15.56 -11.93 11.93
N LEU A 213 -14.61 -11.02 12.03
CA LEU A 213 -13.17 -11.27 12.13
C LEU A 213 -12.63 -10.68 13.43
N ASN A 214 -11.78 -11.42 14.14
CA ASN A 214 -11.00 -10.84 15.24
C ASN A 214 -9.85 -10.00 14.66
N LEU A 215 -10.06 -8.69 14.50
CA LEU A 215 -9.04 -7.80 13.95
C LEU A 215 -7.76 -7.74 14.82
N ALA A 216 -7.79 -8.14 16.09
CA ALA A 216 -6.59 -8.24 16.91
C ALA A 216 -5.60 -9.32 16.42
N GLU A 217 -6.04 -10.28 15.60
CA GLU A 217 -5.23 -11.37 15.02
C GLU A 217 -4.57 -11.00 13.68
N GLN A 218 -4.65 -9.73 13.24
CA GLN A 218 -3.98 -9.28 12.03
C GLN A 218 -2.46 -9.54 12.08
N SER A 219 -1.92 -10.08 10.98
CA SER A 219 -0.52 -10.47 10.82
C SER A 219 0.10 -9.82 9.58
N THR A 220 1.38 -9.48 9.64
CA THR A 220 2.17 -8.93 8.53
C THR A 220 2.93 -9.97 7.71
N SER A 221 2.85 -11.25 8.09
CA SER A 221 3.69 -12.36 7.60
C SER A 221 3.75 -12.57 6.08
N THR A 222 2.80 -12.05 5.31
CA THR A 222 2.75 -12.16 3.83
C THR A 222 2.69 -10.82 3.09
N ILE A 223 2.85 -9.69 3.79
CA ILE A 223 2.92 -8.36 3.18
C ILE A 223 4.30 -8.16 2.51
N ASN A 224 5.34 -8.77 3.05
CA ASN A 224 6.72 -8.62 2.58
C ASN A 224 6.95 -9.08 1.12
N THR A 225 6.01 -9.83 0.52
CA THR A 225 6.02 -10.22 -0.90
C THR A 225 5.07 -9.39 -1.77
N GLY A 226 4.43 -8.35 -1.21
CA GLY A 226 3.36 -7.59 -1.87
C GLY A 226 1.99 -8.30 -1.88
N TRP A 227 1.89 -9.52 -1.35
CA TRP A 227 0.67 -10.32 -1.39
C TRP A 227 -0.38 -9.95 -0.32
N GLY A 228 -0.06 -9.01 0.57
CA GLY A 228 -1.02 -8.41 1.51
C GLY A 228 -1.50 -7.01 1.12
N SER A 229 -1.01 -6.46 -0.01
CA SER A 229 -1.08 -5.03 -0.33
C SER A 229 -1.69 -4.74 -1.70
N GLN A 230 -2.79 -5.42 -2.01
CA GLN A 230 -3.56 -5.21 -3.23
C GLN A 230 -4.08 -3.77 -3.36
N TRP A 231 -4.12 -3.28 -4.60
CA TRP A 231 -4.89 -2.11 -4.99
C TRP A 231 -6.38 -2.46 -5.09
N TYR A 232 -7.18 -1.62 -4.44
CA TYR A 232 -8.63 -1.60 -4.57
C TYR A 232 -9.14 -0.20 -4.90
N GLY A 233 -10.26 -0.15 -5.61
CA GLY A 233 -11.11 1.03 -5.75
C GLY A 233 -12.54 0.73 -5.30
N ILE A 234 -13.35 1.77 -5.11
CA ILE A 234 -14.75 1.68 -4.69
C ILE A 234 -15.60 2.59 -5.58
N SER A 235 -16.80 2.15 -5.94
CA SER A 235 -17.84 2.90 -6.65
C SER A 235 -19.23 2.34 -6.31
#